data_AF-A0A7M7NMG5-F1
#
_entry.id   AF-A0A7M7NMG5-F1
#
_cell.length_a   1.000
_cell.length_b   1.000
_cell.length_c   1.000
_cell.angle_alpha   90.00
_cell.angle_beta   90.00
_cell.angle_gamma   90.00
#
_symmetry.space_group_name_H-M   'P 1'
#
loop_
_entity.id
_entity.type
_entity.pdbx_description
1 polymer ?
#
loop_
_entity_poly.entity_id
_entity_poly.type
_entity_poly.pdbx_seq_one_letter_code
_entity_poly.pdbx_strand_id
1 'polypeptide(L)'
;MAPQSDFSVWFVLTVCTLVIGSSMTSGYHYGVITGPSQFVKEFYNQTNVYRYGSPLDEYGEVWLWAATITVFCVGRVVGAFVGAKWSKKFGR
;
A
#
# COMPACT_ATOMS: atom_id res chain seq x y z
N MET A 1 -41.26 -22.18 0.01
CA MET A 1 -39.90 -22.68 0.25
C MET A 1 -38.99 -21.97 -0.75
N ALA A 2 -38.42 -20.83 -0.36
CA ALA A 2 -37.68 -19.95 -1.30
C ALA A 2 -36.27 -20.52 -1.58
N PRO A 3 -35.71 -20.32 -2.78
CA PRO A 3 -34.45 -20.93 -3.20
C PRO A 3 -33.27 -20.31 -2.42
N GLN A 4 -32.73 -21.08 -1.48
CA GLN A 4 -31.59 -20.69 -0.63
C GLN A 4 -30.27 -20.60 -1.43
N SER A 5 -30.23 -21.13 -2.66
CA SER A 5 -29.03 -21.22 -3.50
C SER A 5 -28.58 -19.88 -4.08
N ASP A 6 -29.52 -19.03 -4.50
CA ASP A 6 -29.20 -17.76 -5.17
C ASP A 6 -28.58 -16.77 -4.17
N PHE A 7 -29.14 -16.67 -2.96
CA PHE A 7 -28.62 -15.83 -1.89
C PHE A 7 -27.18 -16.20 -1.49
N SER A 8 -26.85 -17.50 -1.51
CA SER A 8 -25.51 -18.00 -1.24
C SER A 8 -24.48 -17.53 -2.28
N VAL A 9 -24.83 -17.60 -3.58
CA VAL A 9 -23.93 -17.17 -4.67
C VAL A 9 -23.66 -15.67 -4.63
N TRP A 10 -24.69 -14.84 -4.41
CA TRP A 10 -24.52 -13.39 -4.30
C TRP A 10 -23.64 -12.99 -3.11
N PHE A 11 -23.78 -13.71 -1.99
CA PHE A 11 -22.94 -13.48 -0.81
C PHE A 11 -21.46 -13.79 -1.12
N VAL A 12 -21.18 -14.93 -1.76
CA VAL A 12 -19.83 -15.31 -2.17
C VAL A 12 -19.23 -14.25 -3.10
N LEU A 13 -19.97 -13.79 -4.11
CA LEU A 13 -19.51 -12.75 -5.02
C LEU A 13 -19.19 -11.43 -4.29
N THR A 14 -20.05 -11.02 -3.35
CA THR A 14 -19.83 -9.81 -2.56
C THR A 14 -18.55 -9.90 -1.73
N VAL A 15 -18.30 -11.04 -1.09
CA VAL A 15 -17.08 -11.28 -0.31
C VAL A 15 -15.84 -11.28 -1.22
N CYS A 16 -15.90 -11.94 -2.38
CA CYS A 16 -14.81 -11.95 -3.34
C CYS A 16 -14.45 -10.53 -3.80
N THR A 17 -15.44 -9.72 -4.19
CA THR A 17 -15.20 -8.33 -4.61
C THR A 17 -14.62 -7.49 -3.47
N LEU A 18 -15.12 -7.64 -2.25
CA LEU A 18 -14.57 -6.95 -1.07
C LEU A 18 -13.11 -7.32 -0.83
N VAL A 19 -12.76 -8.61 -0.84
CA VAL A 19 -11.39 -9.09 -0.60
C VAL A 19 -10.42 -8.61 -1.67
N ILE A 20 -10.83 -8.67 -2.95
CA ILE A 20 -10.01 -8.20 -4.07
C ILE A 20 -9.80 -6.69 -3.97
N GLY A 21 -10.86 -5.91 -3.70
CA GLY A 21 -10.80 -4.46 -3.64
C GLY A 21 -10.03 -3.90 -2.45
N SER A 22 -9.99 -4.61 -1.32
CA SER A 22 -9.43 -4.11 -0.06
C SER A 22 -8.15 -4.85 0.38
N SER A 23 -8.29 -6.10 0.83
CA SER A 23 -7.19 -6.84 1.45
C SER A 23 -6.09 -7.20 0.46
N MET A 24 -6.45 -7.65 -0.74
CA MET A 24 -5.46 -8.02 -1.76
C MET A 24 -4.67 -6.82 -2.27
N THR A 25 -5.35 -5.70 -2.58
CA THR A 25 -4.69 -4.46 -3.02
C THR A 25 -3.78 -3.88 -1.94
N SER A 26 -4.18 -3.97 -0.67
CA SER A 26 -3.33 -3.56 0.46
C SER A 26 -2.06 -4.41 0.59
N GLY A 27 -2.17 -5.73 0.39
CA GLY A 27 -1.02 -6.63 0.35
C GLY A 27 -0.10 -6.36 -0.85
N TYR A 28 -0.69 -6.08 -2.02
CA TYR A 28 0.05 -5.72 -3.23
C TYR A 28 0.87 -4.44 -3.04
N HIS A 29 0.28 -3.36 -2.51
CA HIS A 29 1.01 -2.12 -2.25
C HIS A 29 2.19 -2.31 -1.31
N TYR A 30 2.03 -3.13 -0.27
CA TYR A 30 3.14 -3.46 0.64
C TYR A 30 4.25 -4.24 -0.07
N GLY A 31 3.88 -5.27 -0.84
CA GLY A 31 4.85 -6.10 -1.59
C GLY A 31 5.58 -5.33 -2.69
N VAL A 32 4.92 -4.41 -3.39
CA VAL A 32 5.54 -3.57 -4.43
C VAL A 32 6.56 -2.60 -3.85
N ILE A 33 6.34 -2.11 -2.63
CA ILE A 33 7.32 -1.23 -2.00
C ILE A 33 8.52 -2.04 -1.52
N THR A 34 8.31 -3.18 -0.86
CA THR A 34 9.41 -3.94 -0.24
C THR A 34 10.21 -4.80 -1.21
N GLY A 35 9.57 -5.36 -2.24
CA GLY A 35 10.18 -6.26 -3.22
C GLY A 35 11.40 -5.67 -3.94
N PRO A 36 11.29 -4.51 -4.60
CA PRO A 36 12.40 -3.85 -5.28
C PRO A 36 13.20 -2.91 -4.35
N SER A 37 13.17 -3.11 -3.03
CA SER A 37 13.84 -2.21 -2.08
C SER A 37 15.32 -1.98 -2.40
N GLN A 38 16.05 -3.02 -2.80
CA GLN A 38 17.45 -2.91 -3.22
C GLN A 38 17.60 -2.09 -4.52
N PHE A 39 16.70 -2.24 -5.48
CA PHE A 39 16.74 -1.48 -6.73
C PHE A 39 16.44 0.01 -6.49
N VAL A 40 15.51 0.32 -5.58
CA VAL A 40 15.20 1.71 -5.20
C VAL A 40 16.39 2.38 -4.51
N LYS A 41 17.10 1.65 -3.64
CA LYS A 41 18.31 2.11 -2.98
C LYS A 41 19.45 2.39 -3.97
N GLU A 42 19.67 1.48 -4.92
CA GLU A 42 20.62 1.69 -6.01
C GLU A 42 20.25 2.94 -6.84
N PHE A 43 18.97 3.12 -7.16
CA PHE A 43 18.49 4.32 -7.83
C PHE A 43 18.76 5.62 -7.04
N TYR A 44 18.63 5.60 -5.72
CA TYR A 44 19.01 6.73 -4.86
C TYR A 44 20.49 7.06 -5.00
N ASN A 45 21.34 6.03 -4.97
CA ASN A 45 22.78 6.20 -5.10
C ASN A 45 23.16 6.78 -6.47
N GLN A 46 22.65 6.18 -7.55
CA GLN A 46 22.87 6.66 -8.93
C GLN A 46 22.41 8.11 -9.12
N THR A 47 21.25 8.47 -8.57
CA THR A 47 20.73 9.84 -8.64
C THR A 47 21.63 10.82 -7.88
N ASN A 48 22.19 10.42 -6.74
CA ASN A 48 23.09 11.26 -5.96
C ASN A 48 24.43 11.47 -6.65
N VAL A 49 24.99 10.42 -7.25
CA VAL A 49 26.20 10.52 -8.09
C VAL A 49 25.96 11.46 -9.27
N TYR A 50 24.82 11.35 -9.95
CA TYR A 50 24.49 12.23 -11.06
C TYR A 50 24.35 13.70 -10.65
N ARG A 51 23.80 13.99 -9.46
CA ARG A 51 23.54 15.36 -8.99
C ARG A 51 24.73 16.02 -8.29
N TYR A 52 25.49 15.26 -7.51
CA TYR A 52 26.53 15.78 -6.61
C TYR A 52 27.92 15.19 -6.87
N GLY A 53 28.03 14.23 -7.80
CA GLY A 53 29.31 13.62 -8.17
C GLY A 53 29.83 12.56 -7.19
N SER A 54 29.11 12.28 -6.11
CA SER A 54 29.51 11.30 -5.09
C SER A 54 28.36 10.33 -4.74
N PRO A 55 28.67 9.07 -4.38
CA PRO A 55 27.66 8.15 -3.90
C PRO A 55 27.06 8.61 -2.56
N LEU A 56 25.88 8.07 -2.24
CA LEU A 56 25.28 8.27 -0.91
C LEU A 56 26.10 7.52 0.13
N ASP A 57 26.24 8.15 1.30
CA ASP A 57 26.71 7.49 2.51
C ASP A 57 25.68 6.46 3.00
N GLU A 58 26.12 5.42 3.72
CA GLU A 58 25.27 4.32 4.18
C GLU A 58 24.09 4.84 5.02
N TYR A 59 24.35 5.82 5.89
CA TYR A 59 23.30 6.47 6.66
C TYR A 59 22.32 7.25 5.77
N GLY A 60 22.81 7.94 4.75
CA GLY A 60 22.00 8.73 3.82
C GLY A 60 21.00 7.87 3.03
N GLU A 61 21.45 6.71 2.55
CA GLU A 61 20.58 5.75 1.87
C GLU A 61 19.46 5.24 2.79
N VAL A 62 19.82 4.86 4.02
CA VAL A 62 18.85 4.39 5.03
C VAL A 62 17.82 5.47 5.36
N TRP A 63 18.24 6.73 5.50
CA TRP A 63 17.34 7.86 5.76
C TRP A 63 16.34 8.07 4.63
N LEU A 64 16.79 8.05 3.37
CA LEU A 64 15.89 8.22 2.21
C LEU A 64 14.90 7.06 2.09
N TRP A 65 15.38 5.84 2.32
CA TRP A 65 14.52 4.66 2.35
C TRP A 65 13.48 4.75 3.48
N ALA A 66 13.90 5.11 4.69
CA ALA A 66 13.01 5.29 5.84
C ALA A 66 11.96 6.39 5.62
N ALA A 67 12.35 7.50 4.99
CA ALA A 67 11.42 8.58 4.63
C ALA A 67 10.34 8.08 3.65
N THR A 68 10.73 7.26 2.67
CA THR A 68 9.79 6.65 1.69
C THR A 68 8.75 5.78 2.37
N ILE A 69 9.19 4.87 3.26
CA ILE A 69 8.30 3.99 4.03
C ILE A 69 7.40 4.80 4.98
N THR A 70 7.94 5.86 5.58
CA THR A 70 7.19 6.72 6.49
C THR A 70 6.02 7.41 5.79
N VAL A 71 6.22 7.93 4.57
CA VAL A 71 5.14 8.53 3.78
C VAL A 71 4.02 7.52 3.51
N PHE A 72 4.37 6.26 3.19
CA PHE A 72 3.38 5.18 3.05
C PHE A 72 2.62 4.91 4.35
N CYS A 73 3.30 4.82 5.49
CA CYS A 73 2.68 4.61 6.79
C CYS A 73 1.73 5.74 7.18
N VAL A 74 2.15 7.01 7.02
CA VAL A 74 1.32 8.19 7.30
C VAL A 74 0.08 8.18 6.41
N GLY A 75 0.23 7.88 5.12
CA GLY A 75 -0.89 7.76 4.18
C GLY A 75 -1.92 6.72 4.64
N ARG A 76 -1.47 5.56 5.16
CA ARG A 76 -2.38 4.53 5.69
C ARG A 76 -3.15 5.00 6.91
N VAL A 77 -2.49 5.70 7.83
CA VAL A 77 -3.14 6.24 9.04
C VAL A 77 -4.21 7.26 8.66
N VAL A 78 -3.88 8.21 7.78
CA VAL A 78 -4.84 9.21 7.28
C VAL A 78 -6.00 8.53 6.55
N GLY A 79 -5.70 7.56 5.69
CA GLY A 79 -6.72 6.77 4.97
C GLY A 79 -7.68 6.04 5.91
N ALA A 80 -7.17 5.44 7.00
CA ALA A 80 -8.01 4.78 8.00
C ALA A 80 -8.95 5.76 8.70
N PHE A 81 -8.47 6.95 9.07
CA PHE A 81 -9.32 7.98 9.70
C PHE A 81 -10.39 8.52 8.76
N VAL A 82 -10.04 8.79 7.49
CA VAL A 82 -11.00 9.27 6.48
C VAL A 82 -12.03 8.19 6.16
N GLY A 83 -11.58 6.95 5.95
CA GLY A 83 -12.44 5.79 5.71
C GLY A 83 -13.43 5.57 6.86
N ALA A 84 -12.98 5.69 8.11
CA ALA A 84 -13.87 5.59 9.28
C ALA A 84 -14.96 6.68 9.29
N LYS A 85 -14.63 7.92 8.90
CA LYS A 85 -15.62 8.99 8.78
C LYS A 85 -16.60 8.74 7.64
N TRP A 86 -16.11 8.28 6.50
CA TRP A 86 -16.92 8.00 5.32
C TRP A 86 -17.88 6.83 5.56
N SER A 87 -17.41 5.76 6.21
CA SER A 87 -18.25 4.61 6.52
C SER A 87 -19.43 4.98 7.42
N LYS A 88 -19.22 5.89 8.38
CA LYS A 88 -20.33 6.41 9.21
C LYS A 88 -21.36 7.23 8.42
N LYS A 89 -20.95 7.90 7.35
CA LYS A 89 -21.82 8.78 6.55
C LYS A 89 -22.56 8.04 5.44
N PHE A 90 -21.92 7.09 4.78
CA PHE A 90 -22.42 6.45 3.57
C PHE A 90 -22.79 4.97 3.73
N GLY A 91 -22.62 4.41 4.93
CA GLY A 91 -22.71 2.96 5.15
C GLY A 91 -21.35 2.29 4.97
N ARG A 92 -21.32 0.96 5.06
CA ARG A 92 -20.07 0.20 4.96
C ARG A 92 -19.45 0.31 3.57
#